data_AF-A0A8S9BHC6-F1
#
_entry.id   AF-A0A8S9BHC6-F1
#
_cell.length_a   1.000
_cell.length_b   1.000
_cell.length_c   1.000
_cell.angle_alpha   90.00
_cell.angle_beta   90.00
_cell.angle_gamma   90.00
#
_symmetry.space_group_name_H-M   'P 1'
#
loop_
_entity.id
_entity.type
_entity.pdbx_description
1 polymer ?
#
loop_
_entity_poly.entity_id
_entity_poly.type
_entity_poly.pdbx_seq_one_letter_code
_entity_poly.pdbx_strand_id
1 'polypeptide(L)'
;MFPLMTGVFIAFILYPVLYYLAIFVKRLFLSHHSGVVLSVSKSPTHSFSKPTFDEITLIAGLGVEGDSHLGVEVQHLSRRKAVPIPPNLRQVHLIQSELFDEFKAIGDNGKSYDINPGDLGENITTRGLDVLNLSVGTRLKFINEGKDGNSKCAVVRVTGLRNPCP
;
A
#
# COMPACT_ATOMS: atom_id res chain seq x y z
N MET A 1 -57.97 36.55 -44.47
CA MET A 1 -57.66 35.84 -45.73
C MET A 1 -56.21 35.37 -45.65
N PHE A 2 -55.96 34.09 -45.91
CA PHE A 2 -54.76 33.26 -45.66
C PHE A 2 -53.56 33.60 -46.64
N PRO A 3 -52.36 32.98 -46.57
CA PRO A 3 -51.08 33.52 -46.03
C PRO A 3 -49.90 33.51 -47.04
N LEU A 4 -48.66 33.83 -46.61
CA LEU A 4 -47.37 33.31 -47.17
C LEU A 4 -46.21 33.74 -46.23
N MET A 5 -45.75 32.90 -45.29
CA MET A 5 -44.61 31.96 -45.41
C MET A 5 -43.28 32.56 -45.91
N THR A 6 -42.35 32.82 -44.99
CA THR A 6 -40.93 32.45 -45.15
C THR A 6 -40.40 31.99 -43.79
N GLY A 7 -40.56 30.68 -43.53
CA GLY A 7 -39.95 30.01 -42.39
C GLY A 7 -38.44 29.89 -42.60
N VAL A 8 -37.67 30.21 -41.57
CA VAL A 8 -36.24 29.96 -41.51
C VAL A 8 -36.03 28.45 -41.43
N PHE A 9 -35.32 27.89 -42.41
CA PHE A 9 -34.79 26.54 -42.34
C PHE A 9 -33.69 26.51 -41.26
N ILE A 10 -33.99 25.93 -40.10
CA ILE A 10 -32.95 25.43 -39.21
C ILE A 10 -33.04 23.91 -39.27
N ALA A 11 -32.24 23.34 -40.16
CA ALA A 11 -31.86 21.94 -40.07
C ALA A 11 -30.73 21.83 -39.05
N PHE A 12 -31.01 21.22 -37.89
CA PHE A 12 -29.95 20.53 -37.16
C PHE A 12 -30.36 19.07 -36.94
N ILE A 13 -29.58 18.26 -37.64
CA ILE A 13 -29.43 16.81 -37.66
C ILE A 13 -29.80 16.14 -36.33
N LEU A 14 -30.79 15.26 -36.40
CA LEU A 14 -31.00 14.21 -35.41
C LEU A 14 -29.77 13.28 -35.40
N TYR A 15 -29.10 13.16 -34.26
CA TYR A 15 -28.36 11.94 -33.96
C TYR A 15 -29.20 11.12 -32.99
N PRO A 16 -29.80 10.01 -33.43
CA PRO A 16 -30.38 9.04 -32.53
C PRO A 16 -29.26 8.20 -31.91
N VAL A 17 -29.50 7.81 -30.66
CA VAL A 17 -29.13 6.49 -30.14
C VAL A 17 -27.63 6.25 -30.00
N LEU A 18 -27.15 6.42 -28.78
CA LEU A 18 -26.57 5.30 -28.03
C LEU A 18 -26.81 5.56 -26.55
N TYR A 19 -28.00 5.18 -26.09
CA TYR A 19 -28.05 4.45 -24.82
C TYR A 19 -27.17 3.21 -25.04
N TYR A 20 -25.85 3.33 -24.84
CA TYR A 20 -25.23 2.25 -24.12
C TYR A 20 -25.88 2.32 -22.74
N LEU A 21 -27.02 1.63 -22.61
CA LEU A 21 -27.30 0.87 -21.43
C LEU A 21 -25.94 0.25 -21.10
N ALA A 22 -25.27 0.78 -20.08
CA ALA A 22 -24.00 0.26 -19.62
C ALA A 22 -24.29 -1.11 -18.98
N ILE A 23 -24.75 -2.05 -19.80
CA ILE A 23 -24.92 -3.49 -19.52
C ILE A 23 -23.53 -4.11 -19.26
N PHE A 24 -22.45 -3.34 -19.37
CA PHE A 24 -21.09 -3.79 -19.11
C PHE A 24 -20.44 -3.24 -17.83
N VAL A 25 -21.19 -2.70 -16.87
CA VAL A 25 -20.71 -2.72 -15.48
C VAL A 25 -21.24 -3.97 -14.80
N LYS A 26 -20.82 -5.16 -15.27
CA LYS A 26 -21.17 -6.43 -14.60
C LYS A 26 -20.38 -6.68 -13.31
N ARG A 27 -19.35 -5.88 -13.03
CA ARG A 27 -18.65 -5.89 -11.73
C ARG A 27 -18.03 -4.53 -11.48
N LEU A 28 -18.62 -3.77 -10.55
CA LEU A 28 -17.82 -2.84 -9.76
C LEU A 28 -16.98 -3.72 -8.84
N PHE A 29 -15.73 -4.01 -9.20
CA PHE A 29 -14.79 -4.57 -8.23
C PHE A 29 -14.49 -3.45 -7.23
N LEU A 30 -15.30 -3.36 -6.17
CA LEU A 30 -14.83 -2.82 -4.91
C LEU A 30 -13.85 -3.86 -4.36
N SER A 31 -12.68 -3.99 -4.98
CA SER A 31 -11.61 -4.79 -4.40
C SER A 31 -11.16 -4.06 -3.14
N HIS A 32 -11.83 -4.36 -2.03
CA HIS A 32 -11.21 -4.19 -0.73
C HIS A 32 -10.08 -5.23 -0.69
N HIS A 33 -8.95 -4.89 -1.31
CA HIS A 33 -7.70 -5.61 -1.09
C HIS A 33 -7.41 -5.49 0.40
N SER A 34 -7.83 -6.52 1.12
CA SER A 34 -7.77 -6.60 2.56
C SER A 34 -6.89 -7.79 2.88
N GLY A 35 -6.11 -7.63 3.94
CA GLY A 35 -5.31 -8.68 4.50
C GLY A 35 -5.32 -8.55 6.01
N VAL A 36 -4.71 -9.52 6.65
CA VAL A 36 -4.52 -9.52 8.11
C VAL A 36 -3.08 -9.19 8.43
N VAL A 37 -2.87 -8.53 9.57
CA VAL A 37 -1.54 -8.39 10.16
C VAL A 37 -1.26 -9.67 10.93
N LEU A 38 -0.21 -10.38 10.54
CA LEU A 38 0.23 -11.60 11.24
C LEU A 38 1.16 -11.28 12.41
N SER A 39 2.02 -10.27 12.25
CA SER A 39 2.96 -9.86 13.29
C SER A 39 3.31 -8.39 13.13
N VAL A 40 3.81 -7.82 14.23
CA VAL A 40 4.48 -6.53 14.23
C VAL A 40 5.85 -6.64 14.89
N SER A 41 6.81 -5.90 14.38
CA SER A 41 8.22 -5.99 14.78
C SER A 41 8.88 -4.61 14.80
N LYS A 42 9.87 -4.44 15.68
CA LYS A 42 10.70 -3.22 15.73
C LYS A 42 12.07 -3.53 16.31
N SER A 43 13.06 -2.72 15.97
CA SER A 43 14.38 -2.79 16.60
C SER A 43 14.96 -1.39 16.78
N PRO A 44 15.55 -1.06 17.95
CA PRO A 44 16.24 0.22 18.15
C PRO A 44 17.56 0.31 17.35
N THR A 45 18.06 -0.82 16.83
CA THR A 45 19.29 -0.91 16.05
C THR A 45 18.99 -1.23 14.58
N HIS A 46 19.90 -0.82 13.68
CA HIS A 46 19.87 -1.20 12.25
C HIS A 46 20.27 -2.67 12.01
N SER A 47 19.78 -3.58 12.85
CA SER A 47 19.93 -5.02 12.66
C SER A 47 19.15 -5.48 11.43
N PHE A 48 19.60 -6.56 10.80
CA PHE A 48 18.91 -7.16 9.65
C PHE A 48 17.50 -7.61 10.04
N SER A 49 17.38 -8.33 11.15
CA SER A 49 16.13 -8.84 11.70
C SER A 49 15.62 -7.97 12.85
N LYS A 50 14.31 -8.01 13.09
CA LYS A 50 13.63 -7.30 14.18
C LYS A 50 12.85 -8.30 15.04
N PRO A 51 12.95 -8.23 16.38
CA PRO A 51 12.08 -9.03 17.25
C PRO A 51 10.61 -8.61 17.09
N THR A 52 9.72 -9.59 17.26
CA THR A 52 8.27 -9.43 17.22
C THR A 52 7.72 -8.94 18.56
N PHE A 53 6.57 -8.25 18.52
CA PHE A 53 5.85 -7.72 19.67
C PHE A 53 4.34 -7.90 19.48
N ASP A 54 3.58 -7.80 20.57
CA ASP A 54 2.11 -7.84 20.53
C ASP A 54 1.52 -6.57 19.87
N GLU A 55 2.22 -5.43 20.02
CA GLU A 55 1.79 -4.15 19.45
C GLU A 55 2.97 -3.25 19.06
N ILE A 56 2.69 -2.30 18.16
CA ILE A 56 3.59 -1.19 17.83
C ILE A 56 2.81 0.13 17.76
N THR A 57 3.45 1.23 18.15
CA THR A 57 2.90 2.58 18.00
C THR A 57 3.40 3.22 16.71
N LEU A 58 2.48 3.66 15.86
CA LEU A 58 2.79 4.47 14.67
C LEU A 58 2.66 5.95 14.99
N ILE A 59 3.77 6.69 14.91
CA ILE A 59 3.82 8.13 15.12
C ILE A 59 3.79 8.84 13.77
N ALA A 60 2.77 9.70 13.58
CA ALA A 60 2.52 10.40 12.33
C ALA A 60 3.77 11.20 11.89
N GLY A 61 4.22 10.94 10.66
CA GLY A 61 5.38 11.62 10.08
C GLY A 61 6.73 11.23 10.69
N LEU A 62 6.79 10.24 11.59
CA LEU A 62 8.05 9.74 12.16
C LEU A 62 8.28 8.25 11.89
N GLY A 63 7.23 7.40 11.97
CA GLY A 63 7.35 5.95 11.80
C GLY A 63 7.00 5.16 13.05
N VAL A 64 7.68 4.03 13.28
CA VAL A 64 7.43 3.12 14.40
C VAL A 64 8.18 3.55 15.66
N GLU A 65 7.48 3.73 16.77
CA GLU A 65 8.09 4.10 18.06
C GLU A 65 9.12 3.06 18.53
N GLY A 66 10.36 3.52 18.76
CA GLY A 66 11.48 2.69 19.18
C GLY A 66 12.15 1.90 18.05
N ASP A 67 11.80 2.15 16.79
CA ASP A 67 12.50 1.58 15.63
C ASP A 67 13.65 2.49 15.16
N SER A 68 14.75 1.89 14.69
CA SER A 68 15.94 2.60 14.17
C SER A 68 15.62 3.50 12.98
N HIS A 69 14.50 3.27 12.28
CA HIS A 69 14.08 4.08 11.14
C HIS A 69 13.14 5.23 11.54
N LEU A 70 12.87 5.44 12.83
CA LEU A 70 12.07 6.55 13.33
C LEU A 70 12.74 7.90 13.00
N GLY A 71 12.01 8.80 12.35
CA GLY A 71 12.45 10.18 12.14
C GLY A 71 11.87 10.85 10.90
N VAL A 72 11.98 12.18 10.86
CA VAL A 72 11.53 13.02 9.74
C VAL A 72 12.43 12.90 8.50
N GLU A 73 13.72 12.66 8.71
CA GLU A 73 14.75 12.59 7.68
C GLU A 73 15.22 11.15 7.46
N VAL A 74 15.81 10.88 6.30
CA VAL A 74 16.35 9.55 5.99
C VAL A 74 17.36 9.09 7.06
N GLN A 75 17.11 7.90 7.62
CA GLN A 75 17.99 7.31 8.64
C GLN A 75 19.14 6.49 8.03
N HIS A 76 19.05 6.17 6.74
CA HIS A 76 20.08 5.39 6.06
C HIS A 76 21.36 6.21 5.82
N LEU A 77 22.49 5.77 6.41
CA LEU A 77 23.77 6.49 6.42
C LEU A 77 24.27 6.89 5.01
N SER A 78 24.04 6.06 3.98
CA SER A 78 24.46 6.38 2.62
C SER A 78 23.69 7.56 1.99
N ARG A 79 22.44 7.80 2.42
CA ARG A 79 21.56 8.83 1.85
C ARG A 79 21.57 10.12 2.66
N ARG A 80 22.05 10.09 3.90
CA ARG A 80 22.29 11.28 4.74
C ARG A 80 23.37 12.21 4.19
N LYS A 81 24.17 11.76 3.22
CA LYS A 81 25.21 12.58 2.57
C LYS A 81 24.65 13.60 1.57
N ALA A 82 23.37 13.49 1.20
CA ALA A 82 22.72 14.46 0.32
C ALA A 82 22.35 15.75 1.08
N VAL A 83 22.45 16.90 0.40
CA VAL A 83 22.11 18.22 0.95
C VAL A 83 21.10 18.91 0.02
N PRO A 84 19.88 19.24 0.50
CA PRO A 84 19.37 18.99 1.85
C PRO A 84 19.16 17.48 2.12
N ILE A 85 19.10 17.10 3.39
CA ILE A 85 18.84 15.71 3.78
C ILE A 85 17.43 15.33 3.30
N PRO A 86 17.27 14.24 2.53
CA PRO A 86 15.96 13.85 2.02
C PRO A 86 14.98 13.46 3.14
N PRO A 87 13.66 13.67 2.93
CA PRO A 87 12.64 13.20 3.87
C PRO A 87 12.67 11.68 4.02
N ASN A 88 12.26 11.19 5.18
CA ASN A 88 12.14 9.77 5.45
C ASN A 88 10.92 9.17 4.75
N LEU A 89 11.12 8.54 3.60
CA LEU A 89 10.08 7.77 2.92
C LEU A 89 9.98 6.32 3.40
N ARG A 90 10.82 5.90 4.35
CA ARG A 90 10.99 4.50 4.82
C ARG A 90 10.63 4.38 6.31
N GLN A 91 9.56 5.04 6.71
CA GLN A 91 9.12 5.14 8.11
C GLN A 91 8.54 3.84 8.69
N VAL A 92 7.96 3.00 7.82
CA VAL A 92 7.38 1.70 8.18
C VAL A 92 7.67 0.74 7.03
N HIS A 93 8.13 -0.47 7.35
CA HIS A 93 8.38 -1.53 6.37
C HIS A 93 7.29 -2.61 6.46
N LEU A 94 6.76 -3.03 5.31
CA LEU A 94 5.75 -4.08 5.20
C LEU A 94 6.26 -5.22 4.32
N ILE A 95 5.99 -6.47 4.69
CA ILE A 95 6.24 -7.65 3.86
C ILE A 95 5.02 -8.59 3.93
N GLN A 96 4.68 -9.19 2.79
CA GLN A 96 3.65 -10.23 2.69
C GLN A 96 4.26 -11.60 3.00
N SER A 97 3.63 -12.36 3.89
CA SER A 97 4.09 -13.68 4.34
C SER A 97 4.04 -14.75 3.26
N GLU A 98 3.31 -14.51 2.17
CA GLU A 98 3.34 -15.34 0.96
C GLU A 98 4.77 -15.49 0.42
N LEU A 99 5.63 -14.46 0.57
CA LEU A 99 7.04 -14.56 0.21
C LEU A 99 7.80 -15.56 1.09
N PHE A 100 7.39 -15.75 2.35
CA PHE A 100 8.05 -16.70 3.24
C PHE A 100 7.75 -18.14 2.83
N ASP A 101 6.50 -18.40 2.40
CA ASP A 101 6.11 -19.70 1.84
C ASP A 101 6.93 -20.04 0.59
N GLU A 102 7.16 -19.04 -0.28
CA GLU A 102 8.01 -19.16 -1.47
C GLU A 102 9.46 -19.49 -1.11
N PHE A 103 10.04 -18.85 -0.10
CA PHE A 103 11.41 -19.13 0.35
C PHE A 103 11.56 -20.46 1.10
N LYS A 104 10.47 -20.92 1.75
CA LYS A 104 10.43 -22.22 2.44
C LYS A 104 10.30 -23.38 1.46
N ALA A 105 9.66 -23.16 0.32
CA ALA A 105 9.74 -24.08 -0.80
C ALA A 105 11.21 -24.25 -1.22
N ILE A 106 11.56 -25.41 -1.78
CA ILE A 106 12.91 -25.63 -2.30
C ILE A 106 13.10 -24.67 -3.47
N GLY A 107 13.88 -23.61 -3.26
CA GLY A 107 14.15 -22.61 -4.29
C GLY A 107 15.06 -23.17 -5.39
N ASP A 108 15.26 -22.40 -6.47
CA ASP A 108 16.05 -22.81 -7.64
C ASP A 108 17.51 -23.20 -7.31
N ASN A 109 18.02 -22.77 -6.15
CA ASN A 109 19.34 -23.13 -5.64
C ASN A 109 19.36 -24.42 -4.79
N GLY A 110 18.23 -25.14 -4.71
CA GLY A 110 18.07 -26.36 -3.92
C GLY A 110 18.00 -26.14 -2.41
N LYS A 111 17.89 -24.89 -1.94
CA LYS A 111 17.80 -24.54 -0.51
C LYS A 111 16.38 -24.11 -0.16
N SER A 112 15.94 -24.52 1.02
CA SER A 112 14.80 -23.94 1.71
C SER A 112 15.29 -23.02 2.82
N TYR A 113 14.56 -21.94 3.04
CA TYR A 113 14.81 -21.00 4.13
C TYR A 113 13.57 -20.93 5.02
N ASP A 114 13.75 -21.16 6.31
CA ASP A 114 12.69 -20.95 7.29
C ASP A 114 12.76 -19.49 7.74
N ILE A 115 11.85 -18.67 7.20
CA ILE A 115 11.81 -17.23 7.45
C ILE A 115 10.66 -16.94 8.39
N ASN A 116 10.97 -16.31 9.51
CA ASN A 116 10.00 -15.87 10.50
C ASN A 116 9.64 -14.40 10.30
N PRO A 117 8.48 -13.97 10.81
CA PRO A 117 8.14 -12.56 10.83
C PRO A 117 9.21 -11.70 11.52
N GLY A 118 9.57 -10.58 10.89
CA GLY A 118 10.62 -9.68 11.34
C GLY A 118 12.03 -10.05 10.85
N ASP A 119 12.25 -11.26 10.32
CA ASP A 119 13.58 -11.73 9.91
C ASP A 119 14.17 -10.89 8.78
N LEU A 120 13.32 -10.35 7.90
CA LEU A 120 13.73 -9.51 6.76
C LEU A 120 13.71 -8.01 7.10
N GLY A 121 13.55 -7.67 8.38
CA GLY A 121 13.60 -6.31 8.90
C GLY A 121 12.36 -5.48 8.59
N GLU A 122 11.24 -6.12 8.27
CA GLU A 122 9.94 -5.48 8.19
C GLU A 122 9.41 -5.12 9.59
N ASN A 123 8.53 -4.12 9.64
CA ASN A 123 7.80 -3.78 10.84
C ASN A 123 6.45 -4.48 10.94
N ILE A 124 5.86 -4.84 9.79
CA ILE A 124 4.53 -5.43 9.72
C ILE A 124 4.58 -6.56 8.70
N THR A 125 4.22 -7.75 9.14
CA THR A 125 4.03 -8.92 8.27
C THR A 125 2.55 -9.09 7.99
N THR A 126 2.16 -9.17 6.72
CA THR A 126 0.75 -9.32 6.31
C THR A 126 0.45 -10.67 5.68
N ARG A 127 -0.83 -11.05 5.60
CA ARG A 127 -1.34 -12.19 4.81
C ARG A 127 -2.57 -11.77 4.02
N GLY A 128 -2.72 -12.26 2.80
CA GLY A 128 -3.86 -12.00 1.92
C GLY A 128 -3.83 -10.63 1.25
N LEU A 129 -2.81 -9.83 1.51
CA LEU A 129 -2.59 -8.54 0.87
C LEU A 129 -1.38 -8.66 -0.07
N ASP A 130 -1.62 -8.44 -1.36
CA ASP A 130 -0.58 -8.35 -2.37
C ASP A 130 0.16 -7.00 -2.27
N VAL A 131 1.12 -6.93 -1.34
CA VAL A 131 1.89 -5.72 -1.01
C VAL A 131 2.77 -5.30 -2.19
N LEU A 132 3.27 -6.26 -2.97
CA LEU A 132 4.19 -5.99 -4.08
C LEU A 132 3.52 -5.26 -5.25
N ASN A 133 2.22 -5.50 -5.47
CA ASN A 133 1.46 -4.85 -6.53
C ASN A 133 0.73 -3.57 -6.08
N LEU A 134 0.94 -3.09 -4.86
CA LEU A 134 0.38 -1.81 -4.41
C LEU A 134 1.06 -0.63 -5.09
N SER A 135 0.26 0.24 -5.70
CA SER A 135 0.74 1.47 -6.31
C SER A 135 1.21 2.48 -5.25
N VAL A 136 2.22 3.29 -5.59
CA VAL A 136 2.63 4.44 -4.77
C VAL A 136 1.43 5.34 -4.53
N GLY A 137 1.25 5.81 -3.29
CA GLY A 137 0.09 6.61 -2.89
C GLY A 137 -1.07 5.80 -2.31
N THR A 138 -1.08 4.47 -2.48
CA THR A 138 -2.07 3.59 -1.84
C THR A 138 -2.06 3.81 -0.33
N ARG A 139 -3.25 3.92 0.27
CA ARG A 139 -3.42 4.11 1.72
C ARG A 139 -3.91 2.80 2.32
N LEU A 140 -3.14 2.25 3.25
CA LEU A 140 -3.50 1.05 4.01
C LEU A 140 -4.01 1.51 5.37
N LYS A 141 -5.26 1.16 5.67
CA LYS A 141 -5.93 1.47 6.93
C LYS A 141 -5.89 0.23 7.83
N PHE A 142 -5.31 0.37 9.02
CA PHE A 142 -5.27 -0.70 10.02
C PHE A 142 -6.50 -0.61 10.92
N ILE A 143 -7.37 -1.60 10.81
CA ILE A 143 -8.59 -1.71 11.61
C ILE A 143 -8.41 -2.80 12.65
N ASN A 144 -8.84 -2.53 13.89
CA ASN A 144 -8.91 -3.58 14.91
C ASN A 144 -10.14 -4.44 14.64
N GLU A 145 -10.04 -5.73 14.92
CA GLU A 145 -11.18 -6.64 14.82
C GLU A 145 -12.38 -6.11 15.60
N GLY A 146 -13.58 -6.22 15.01
CA GLY A 146 -14.83 -5.76 15.61
C GLY A 146 -15.00 -4.24 15.68
N LYS A 147 -14.10 -3.42 15.11
CA LYS A 147 -14.30 -1.98 14.97
C LYS A 147 -14.89 -1.63 13.60
N ASP A 148 -15.83 -0.69 13.61
CA ASP A 148 -16.35 -0.02 12.41
C ASP A 148 -15.20 0.62 11.62
N GLY A 149 -15.23 0.50 10.30
CA GLY A 149 -14.33 1.13 9.36
C GLY A 149 -14.27 2.66 9.42
N ASN A 150 -15.11 3.36 10.18
CA ASN A 150 -15.01 4.80 10.48
C ASN A 150 -14.26 5.12 11.77
N SER A 151 -13.83 4.10 12.53
CA SER A 151 -13.02 4.29 13.73
C SER A 151 -11.70 5.00 13.42
N LYS A 152 -11.19 5.74 14.40
CA LYS A 152 -9.85 6.32 14.35
C LYS A 152 -8.85 5.17 14.30
N CYS A 153 -8.12 5.10 13.20
CA CYS A 153 -7.23 4.00 12.85
C CYS A 153 -5.94 4.55 12.28
N ALA A 154 -4.85 3.81 12.45
CA ALA A 154 -3.62 4.16 11.77
C ALA A 154 -3.76 3.99 10.26
N VAL A 155 -3.18 4.91 9.50
CA VAL A 155 -3.13 4.85 8.04
C VAL A 155 -1.70 5.06 7.60
N VAL A 156 -1.16 4.11 6.84
CA VAL A 156 0.14 4.26 6.17
C VAL A 156 -0.09 4.47 4.68
N ARG A 157 0.82 5.21 4.05
CA ARG A 157 0.80 5.45 2.60
C ARG A 157 2.00 4.75 1.98
N VAL A 158 1.76 3.96 0.95
CA VAL A 158 2.83 3.32 0.17
C VAL A 158 3.67 4.39 -0.50
N THR A 159 4.97 4.39 -0.22
CA THR A 159 5.96 5.34 -0.76
C THR A 159 6.86 4.74 -1.83
N GLY A 160 6.82 3.41 -2.00
CA GLY A 160 7.58 2.68 -3.01
C GLY A 160 8.07 1.33 -2.51
N LEU A 161 8.75 0.58 -3.38
CA LEU A 161 9.34 -0.70 -3.04
C LEU A 161 10.66 -0.54 -2.28
N ARG A 162 10.92 -1.49 -1.37
CA ARG A 162 12.21 -1.62 -0.69
C ARG A 162 13.13 -2.49 -1.55
N ASN A 163 14.17 -1.89 -2.11
CA ASN A 163 15.26 -2.66 -2.71
C ASN A 163 16.12 -3.32 -1.61
N PRO A 164 16.53 -4.59 -1.78
CA PRO A 164 17.54 -5.20 -0.94
C PRO A 164 18.82 -4.36 -0.94
N CYS A 165 19.47 -4.25 0.22
CA CYS A 165 20.81 -3.67 0.33
C CYS A 165 21.79 -4.83 0.61
N PRO A 166 23.01 -4.81 0.05
CA PRO A 166 24.06 -5.79 0.36
C PRO A 166 24.42 -5.80 1.85
#